data_AF-A0A087TFV7-F1
#
_entry.id   AF-A0A087TFV7-F1
#
_cell.length_a   1.000
_cell.length_b   1.000
_cell.length_c   1.000
_cell.angle_alpha   90.00
_cell.angle_beta   90.00
_cell.angle_gamma   90.00
#
_symmetry.space_group_name_H-M   'P 1'
#
loop_
_entity.id
_entity.type
_entity.pdbx_description
1 polymer ?
#
loop_
_entity_poly.entity_id
_entity_poly.type
_entity_poly.pdbx_seq_one_letter_code
_entity_poly.pdbx_strand_id
1 'polypeptide(L)'
;MGYRSDFLKPGNYSLRLRATSLAQTGNWTTPLYFVIPDTRGGLKAELLAVLIIAVIFIILIAFGVPFYFYYKKKYGNDIPTMLYASVNPEYMSAIYEPDEWEVPREKIALIQELGQGSFGMVYKGEFKTDDKGVVKCAVKTVNESASLR
;
A
#
# COMPACT_ATOMS: atom_id res chain seq x y z
N MET A 1 -54.18 43.18 -8.49
CA MET A 1 -54.32 41.72 -8.58
C MET A 1 -53.54 41.25 -9.80
N GLY A 2 -52.60 40.32 -9.64
CA GLY A 2 -51.81 39.76 -10.75
C GLY A 2 -52.23 38.32 -11.04
N TYR A 3 -52.05 37.86 -12.27
CA TYR A 3 -52.24 36.45 -12.65
C TYR A 3 -50.86 35.79 -12.76
N ARG A 4 -50.65 34.69 -12.05
CA ARG A 4 -49.41 33.91 -12.05
C ARG A 4 -49.71 32.51 -12.57
N SER A 5 -48.96 32.08 -13.59
CA SER A 5 -49.04 30.72 -14.13
C SER A 5 -47.73 30.00 -13.82
N ASP A 6 -47.80 28.93 -13.02
CA ASP A 6 -46.63 28.19 -12.55
C ASP A 6 -46.32 26.92 -13.39
N PHE A 7 -47.07 26.68 -14.49
CA PHE A 7 -47.02 25.42 -15.25
C PHE A 7 -46.41 25.52 -16.65
N LEU A 8 -45.58 26.53 -16.92
CA LEU A 8 -44.90 26.65 -18.22
C LEU A 8 -43.61 25.83 -18.22
N LYS A 9 -43.44 25.00 -19.26
CA LYS A 9 -42.18 24.29 -19.51
C LYS A 9 -41.11 25.30 -19.99
N PRO A 10 -39.81 24.98 -19.90
CA PRO A 10 -38.77 25.77 -20.52
C PRO A 10 -39.04 25.99 -22.02
N GLY A 11 -38.85 27.21 -22.51
CA GLY A 11 -39.20 27.58 -23.88
C GLY A 11 -39.29 29.08 -24.13
N ASN A 12 -39.46 29.44 -25.40
CA ASN A 12 -39.68 30.81 -25.83
C ASN A 12 -41.19 31.13 -25.81
N TYR A 13 -41.58 32.13 -25.03
CA TYR A 13 -42.97 32.54 -24.86
C TYR A 13 -43.15 34.01 -25.21
N SER A 14 -44.38 34.35 -25.59
CA SER A 14 -44.80 35.73 -25.72
C SER A 14 -46.09 35.97 -24.95
N LEU A 15 -46.20 37.13 -24.31
CA LEU A 15 -47.39 37.55 -23.57
C LEU A 15 -48.01 38.77 -24.25
N ARG A 16 -49.33 38.74 -24.44
CA ARG A 16 -50.14 39.88 -24.85
C ARG A 16 -51.35 40.00 -23.94
N LEU A 17 -51.75 41.23 -23.66
CA LEU A 17 -52.92 41.55 -22.85
C LEU A 17 -53.93 42.30 -23.71
N ARG A 18 -55.21 42.16 -23.38
CA ARG A 18 -56.28 43.02 -23.91
C ARG A 18 -57.27 43.32 -22.80
N ALA A 19 -57.85 44.51 -22.83
CA ALA A 19 -58.96 44.85 -21.96
C ALA A 19 -60.29 44.38 -22.58
N THR A 20 -61.18 43.82 -21.79
CA THR A 20 -62.56 43.50 -22.20
C THR A 20 -63.52 44.29 -21.32
N SER A 21 -64.39 45.10 -21.94
CA SER A 21 -65.43 45.88 -21.26
C SER A 21 -66.82 45.45 -21.75
N LEU A 22 -67.88 45.89 -21.07
CA LEU A 22 -69.27 45.62 -21.47
C LEU A 22 -69.62 46.20 -22.84
N ALA A 23 -68.98 47.31 -23.24
CA ALA A 23 -69.24 47.97 -24.52
C ALA A 23 -68.45 47.33 -25.67
N GLN A 24 -67.18 46.97 -25.45
CA GLN A 24 -66.34 46.32 -26.46
C GLN A 24 -65.06 45.70 -25.86
N THR A 25 -64.44 44.79 -26.63
CA THR A 25 -63.07 44.33 -26.39
C THR A 25 -62.07 45.32 -27.02
N GLY A 26 -61.10 45.78 -26.23
CA GLY A 26 -60.04 46.67 -26.67
C GLY A 26 -58.94 45.95 -27.47
N ASN A 27 -58.02 46.74 -28.03
CA ASN A 27 -56.90 46.22 -28.80
C ASN A 27 -55.91 45.42 -27.94
N TRP A 28 -55.24 44.47 -28.58
CA TRP A 28 -54.12 43.74 -27.99
C TRP A 28 -52.92 44.65 -27.79
N THR A 29 -52.22 44.47 -26.67
CA THR A 29 -50.92 45.09 -26.44
C THR A 29 -49.85 44.48 -27.35
N THR A 30 -48.72 45.18 -27.44
CA THR A 30 -47.52 44.64 -28.07
C THR A 30 -47.07 43.35 -27.36
N PRO A 31 -46.60 42.33 -28.11
CA PRO A 31 -46.05 41.12 -27.51
C PRO A 31 -44.80 41.43 -26.69
N LEU A 32 -44.82 40.99 -25.42
CA LEU A 32 -43.62 40.89 -24.62
C LEU A 32 -43.03 39.49 -24.78
N TYR A 33 -41.83 39.39 -25.32
CA TYR A 33 -41.13 38.11 -25.50
C TYR A 33 -40.26 37.84 -24.27
N PHE A 34 -40.31 36.61 -23.76
CA PHE A 34 -39.44 36.16 -22.68
C PHE A 34 -39.15 34.66 -22.84
N VAL A 35 -37.98 34.25 -22.35
CA VAL A 35 -37.51 32.87 -22.46
C VAL A 35 -37.40 32.29 -21.07
N ILE A 36 -38.01 31.12 -20.87
CA ILE A 36 -37.87 30.33 -19.64
C ILE A 36 -36.69 29.38 -19.85
N PRO A 37 -35.58 29.55 -19.11
CA PRO A 37 -34.40 28.71 -19.29
C PRO A 37 -34.66 27.27 -18.85
N ASP A 38 -34.14 26.29 -19.59
CA ASP A 38 -34.19 24.90 -19.18
C ASP A 38 -33.08 24.60 -18.17
N THR A 39 -33.45 24.51 -16.90
CA THR A 39 -32.53 24.16 -15.81
C THR A 39 -32.33 22.64 -15.66
N ARG A 40 -33.02 21.81 -16.47
CA ARG A 40 -33.01 20.34 -16.36
C ARG A 40 -32.17 19.64 -17.42
N GLY A 41 -31.70 20.36 -18.45
CA GLY A 41 -31.15 19.78 -19.68
C GLY A 41 -29.62 19.66 -19.81
N GLY A 42 -28.84 19.90 -18.76
CA GLY A 42 -27.40 19.59 -18.75
C GLY A 42 -27.16 18.28 -18.01
N LEU A 43 -26.27 17.41 -18.50
CA LEU A 43 -25.64 16.39 -17.64
C LEU A 43 -25.21 17.13 -16.37
N LYS A 44 -25.89 16.83 -15.24
CA LYS A 44 -25.76 17.59 -14.00
C LYS A 44 -24.27 17.80 -13.74
N ALA A 45 -23.83 19.04 -13.52
CA ALA A 45 -22.41 19.35 -13.36
C ALA A 45 -21.73 18.40 -12.35
N GLU A 46 -22.49 17.97 -11.34
CA GLU A 46 -22.18 16.90 -10.39
C GLU A 46 -21.77 15.56 -11.05
N LEU A 47 -22.55 15.05 -12.02
CA LEU A 47 -22.24 13.81 -12.73
C LEU A 47 -20.98 13.95 -13.59
N LEU A 48 -20.79 15.12 -14.23
CA LEU A 48 -19.58 15.39 -15.01
C LEU A 48 -18.35 15.46 -14.10
N ALA A 49 -18.46 16.10 -12.93
CA ALA A 49 -17.41 16.19 -11.94
C ALA A 49 -17.01 14.80 -11.42
N VAL A 50 -18.00 13.95 -11.09
CA VAL A 50 -17.76 12.57 -10.63
C VAL A 50 -17.05 11.75 -11.71
N LEU A 51 -17.45 11.89 -12.97
CA LEU A 51 -16.82 11.17 -14.09
C LEU A 51 -15.35 11.60 -14.29
N ILE A 52 -15.06 12.90 -14.20
CA ILE A 52 -13.69 13.42 -14.31
C ILE A 52 -12.80 12.89 -13.19
N ILE A 53 -13.29 12.90 -11.94
CA ILE A 53 -12.54 12.38 -10.78
C ILE A 53 -12.24 10.88 -10.96
N ALA A 54 -13.23 10.10 -11.40
CA ALA A 54 -13.05 8.67 -11.66
C ALA A 54 -11.98 8.40 -12.72
N VAL A 55 -11.96 9.17 -13.81
CA VAL A 55 -10.95 9.04 -14.88
C VAL A 55 -9.55 9.37 -14.37
N ILE A 56 -9.39 10.44 -13.58
CA ILE A 56 -8.11 10.80 -12.97
C ILE A 56 -7.61 9.68 -12.06
N PHE A 57 -8.49 9.08 -11.26
CA PHE A 57 -8.12 8.00 -10.35
C PHE A 57 -7.64 6.74 -11.11
N ILE A 58 -8.30 6.39 -12.21
CA ILE A 58 -7.88 5.27 -13.07
C ILE A 58 -6.50 5.55 -13.67
N ILE A 59 -6.25 6.77 -14.15
CA ILE A 59 -4.94 7.17 -14.69
C ILE A 59 -3.86 7.05 -13.59
N LEU A 60 -4.12 7.55 -12.38
CA LEU A 60 -3.17 7.47 -11.28
C LEU A 60 -2.82 6.03 -10.91
N ILE A 61 -3.79 5.11 -10.92
CA ILE A 61 -3.52 3.68 -10.68
C ILE A 61 -2.74 3.08 -11.86
N ALA A 62 -3.17 3.35 -13.09
CA ALA A 62 -2.58 2.79 -14.30
C ALA A 62 -1.10 3.20 -14.48
N PHE A 63 -0.70 4.39 -14.03
CA PHE A 63 0.69 4.85 -14.07
C PHE A 63 1.43 4.62 -12.75
N GLY A 64 0.77 4.85 -11.61
CA GLY A 64 1.39 4.76 -10.28
C GLY A 64 1.80 3.35 -9.89
N VAL A 65 0.98 2.34 -10.20
CA VAL A 65 1.29 0.93 -9.90
C VAL A 65 2.53 0.46 -10.68
N PRO A 66 2.58 0.55 -12.02
CA PRO A 66 3.79 0.13 -12.76
C PRO A 66 5.01 1.00 -12.45
N PHE A 67 4.84 2.29 -12.16
CA PHE A 67 5.93 3.14 -11.68
C PHE A 67 6.48 2.63 -10.34
N TYR A 68 5.62 2.34 -9.37
CA TYR A 68 6.03 1.75 -8.09
C TYR A 68 6.78 0.43 -8.27
N PHE A 69 6.27 -0.48 -9.12
CA PHE A 69 6.95 -1.73 -9.41
C PHE A 69 8.28 -1.53 -10.14
N TYR A 70 8.38 -0.58 -11.08
CA TYR A 70 9.62 -0.23 -11.76
C TYR A 70 10.66 0.32 -10.77
N TYR A 71 10.27 1.25 -9.91
CA TYR A 71 11.14 1.81 -8.87
C TYR A 71 11.56 0.75 -7.86
N LYS A 72 10.64 -0.10 -7.40
CA LYS A 72 10.97 -1.21 -6.50
C LYS A 72 11.91 -2.22 -7.17
N LYS A 73 11.74 -2.51 -8.47
CA LYS A 73 12.65 -3.40 -9.20
C LYS A 73 14.03 -2.78 -9.42
N LYS A 74 14.10 -1.47 -9.63
CA LYS A 74 15.33 -0.73 -9.91
C LYS A 74 16.12 -0.35 -8.65
N TYR A 75 15.45 0.01 -7.56
CA TYR A 75 16.05 0.52 -6.33
C TYR A 75 15.77 -0.34 -5.09
N GLY A 76 14.77 -1.22 -5.13
CA GLY A 76 14.42 -2.11 -4.01
C GLY A 76 15.29 -3.37 -3.93
N ASN A 77 16.16 -3.60 -4.92
CA ASN A 77 17.22 -4.62 -4.87
C ASN A 77 18.56 -4.05 -4.35
N ASP A 78 18.63 -2.74 -4.09
CA ASP A 78 19.80 -2.09 -3.48
C ASP A 78 19.67 -2.03 -1.95
N ILE A 79 19.16 -3.10 -1.32
CA ILE A 79 19.61 -3.38 0.04
C ILE A 79 20.94 -4.09 -0.17
N PRO A 80 22.10 -3.48 0.12
CA PRO A 80 23.31 -4.25 0.26
C PRO A 80 23.10 -5.15 1.48
N THR A 81 22.62 -6.37 1.25
CA THR A 81 22.65 -7.49 2.21
C THR A 81 24.08 -7.92 2.54
N MET A 82 25.07 -7.11 2.18
CA MET A 82 26.46 -7.29 2.53
C MET A 82 26.98 -5.93 2.98
N LEU A 83 26.87 -5.69 4.29
CA LEU A 83 27.78 -4.78 4.98
C LEU A 83 29.18 -5.34 4.68
N TYR A 84 29.90 -4.75 3.72
CA TYR A 84 31.33 -4.97 3.56
C TYR A 84 32.01 -4.40 4.81
N ALA A 85 31.93 -5.13 5.93
CA ALA A 85 33.03 -5.15 6.87
C ALA A 85 34.18 -5.71 6.06
N SER A 86 35.20 -4.91 5.78
CA SER A 86 36.44 -5.38 5.15
C SER A 86 36.89 -6.62 5.92
N VAL A 87 36.65 -7.79 5.34
CA VAL A 87 36.93 -9.06 6.00
C VAL A 87 38.45 -9.17 6.05
N ASN A 88 39.01 -9.29 7.25
CA ASN A 88 40.45 -9.35 7.41
C ASN A 88 40.99 -10.60 6.66
N PRO A 89 41.84 -10.44 5.63
CA PRO A 89 42.29 -11.54 4.78
C PRO A 89 43.02 -12.65 5.55
N GLU A 90 43.64 -12.31 6.69
CA GLU A 90 44.29 -13.27 7.61
C GLU A 90 43.32 -14.36 8.12
N TYR A 91 42.02 -14.03 8.29
CA TYR A 91 41.00 -14.97 8.76
C TYR A 91 40.51 -15.93 7.65
N MET A 92 40.63 -15.56 6.38
CA MET A 92 40.22 -16.40 5.25
C MET A 92 41.26 -17.45 4.89
N SER A 93 42.53 -17.18 5.15
CA SER A 93 43.64 -18.11 4.88
C SER A 93 43.92 -19.07 6.02
N ALA A 94 43.34 -18.86 7.21
CA ALA A 94 43.46 -19.77 8.33
C ALA A 94 42.62 -21.02 8.07
N ILE A 95 43.21 -22.02 7.44
CA ILE A 95 42.71 -23.40 7.46
C ILE A 95 42.52 -23.76 8.94
N TYR A 96 41.30 -24.18 9.32
CA TYR A 96 41.04 -24.60 10.70
C TYR A 96 41.89 -25.83 11.00
N GLU A 97 42.90 -25.65 11.84
CA GLU A 97 43.70 -26.74 12.39
C GLU A 97 43.10 -27.09 13.77
N PRO A 98 42.56 -28.32 13.96
CA PRO A 98 42.07 -28.76 15.25
C PRO A 98 43.16 -28.62 16.32
N ASP A 99 42.89 -27.84 17.35
CA ASP A 99 43.79 -27.68 18.50
C ASP A 99 43.50 -28.74 19.58
N GLU A 100 44.25 -28.68 20.68
CA GLU A 100 44.10 -29.61 21.82
C GLU A 100 42.75 -29.48 22.55
N TRP A 101 42.00 -28.39 22.31
CA TRP A 101 40.66 -28.18 22.89
C TRP A 101 39.56 -28.80 22.04
N GLU A 102 39.86 -29.27 20.82
CA GLU A 102 38.87 -29.87 19.95
C GLU A 102 38.42 -31.23 20.50
N VAL A 103 37.11 -31.37 20.66
CA VAL A 103 36.49 -32.58 21.24
C VAL A 103 35.75 -33.34 20.14
N PRO A 104 36.03 -34.64 19.94
CA PRO A 104 35.26 -35.47 19.01
C PRO A 104 33.78 -35.44 19.33
N ARG A 105 32.93 -35.26 18.31
CA ARG A 105 31.48 -35.10 18.47
C ARG A 105 30.84 -36.30 19.19
N GLU A 106 31.40 -37.50 19.03
CA GLU A 106 30.94 -38.74 19.64
C GLU A 106 31.08 -38.74 21.17
N LYS A 107 31.98 -37.91 21.71
CA LYS A 107 32.17 -37.75 23.16
C LYS A 107 31.13 -36.83 23.80
N ILE A 108 30.30 -36.14 23.02
CA ILE A 108 29.29 -35.17 23.51
C ILE A 108 27.88 -35.69 23.24
N ALA A 109 27.08 -35.85 24.29
CA ALA A 109 25.65 -36.14 24.20
C ALA A 109 24.83 -34.89 24.54
N LEU A 110 23.85 -34.54 23.69
CA LEU A 110 22.87 -33.50 23.96
C LEU A 110 21.65 -34.13 24.64
N ILE A 111 21.23 -33.60 25.79
CA ILE A 111 20.19 -34.22 26.63
C ILE A 111 18.89 -33.40 26.59
N GLN A 112 18.99 -32.09 26.82
CA GLN A 112 17.81 -31.23 26.96
C GLN A 112 18.14 -29.79 26.55
N GLU A 113 17.21 -29.10 25.89
CA GLU A 113 17.31 -27.65 25.67
C GLU A 113 17.22 -26.87 26.99
N LEU A 114 18.11 -25.88 27.15
CA LEU A 114 18.16 -24.98 28.29
C LEU A 114 17.70 -23.56 27.94
N GLY A 115 17.97 -23.09 26.72
CA GLY A 115 17.51 -21.78 26.27
C GLY A 115 18.21 -21.27 25.02
N GLN A 116 17.58 -20.30 24.36
CA GLN A 116 18.07 -19.69 23.12
C GLN A 116 18.78 -18.36 23.39
N GLY A 117 20.03 -18.25 22.94
CA GLY A 117 20.80 -16.99 22.96
C GLY A 117 20.95 -16.40 21.55
N SER A 118 21.61 -15.25 21.44
CA SER A 118 21.79 -14.53 20.17
C SER A 118 22.55 -15.33 19.10
N PHE A 119 23.39 -16.26 19.51
CA PHE A 119 24.23 -17.06 18.61
C PHE A 119 23.66 -18.46 18.31
N GLY A 120 22.63 -18.89 19.04
CA GLY A 120 22.02 -20.21 18.88
C GLY A 120 21.48 -20.80 20.19
N MET A 121 21.11 -22.07 20.14
CA MET A 121 20.49 -22.81 21.24
C MET A 121 21.54 -23.33 22.22
N VAL A 122 21.21 -23.37 23.50
CA VAL A 122 22.03 -24.00 24.54
C VAL A 122 21.32 -25.26 25.02
N TYR A 123 22.06 -26.35 25.06
CA TYR A 123 21.62 -27.65 25.56
C TYR A 123 22.36 -28.00 26.84
N LYS A 124 21.70 -28.72 27.74
CA LYS A 124 22.34 -29.54 28.74
C LYS A 124 22.94 -30.75 28.03
N GLY A 125 24.21 -31.03 28.29
CA GLY A 125 24.92 -32.15 27.71
C GLY A 125 25.72 -32.95 28.72
N GLU A 126 26.21 -34.08 28.25
CA GLU A 126 27.18 -34.93 28.95
C GLU A 126 28.40 -35.12 28.06
N PHE A 127 29.57 -34.82 28.61
CA PHE A 127 30.86 -34.99 27.97
C PHE A 127 31.57 -36.20 28.57
N LYS A 128 31.91 -37.18 27.73
CA LYS A 128 32.71 -38.34 28.09
C LYS A 128 34.19 -37.98 28.03
N THR A 129 34.79 -37.74 29.18
CA THR A 129 36.23 -37.50 29.33
C THR A 129 36.95 -38.82 29.55
N ASP A 130 38.15 -38.97 28.97
CA ASP A 130 38.95 -40.18 29.12
C ASP A 130 39.40 -40.39 30.57
N ASP A 131 39.71 -39.31 31.30
CA ASP A 131 40.25 -39.37 32.67
C ASP A 131 39.18 -39.34 33.78
N LYS A 132 38.07 -38.64 33.55
CA LYS A 132 37.10 -38.28 34.61
C LYS A 132 35.71 -38.92 34.43
N GLY A 133 35.54 -39.76 33.41
CA GLY A 133 34.25 -40.33 33.06
C GLY A 133 33.29 -39.28 32.51
N VAL A 134 32.02 -39.36 32.89
CA VAL A 134 30.95 -38.50 32.34
C VAL A 134 30.80 -37.22 33.15
N VAL A 135 31.01 -36.07 32.49
CA VAL A 135 30.87 -34.73 33.08
C VAL A 135 29.64 -34.04 32.50
N LYS A 136 28.80 -33.46 33.37
CA LYS A 136 27.65 -32.63 32.93
C LYS A 136 28.15 -31.28 32.46
N CYS A 137 27.71 -30.85 31.28
CA CYS A 137 28.12 -29.59 30.67
C CYS A 137 26.93 -28.87 30.03
N ALA A 138 27.15 -27.63 29.61
CA ALA A 138 26.26 -26.91 28.71
C ALA A 138 26.91 -26.88 27.31
N VAL A 139 26.16 -27.23 26.28
CA VAL A 139 26.60 -27.24 24.89
C VAL A 139 25.86 -26.15 24.14
N LYS A 140 26.58 -25.12 23.70
CA LYS A 140 26.04 -24.05 22.88
C LYS A 140 26.19 -24.40 21.42
N THR A 141 25.09 -24.44 20.69
CA THR A 141 25.10 -24.63 19.23
C THR A 141 25.05 -23.29 18.52
N VAL A 142 25.51 -23.29 17.27
CA VAL A 142 25.36 -22.18 16.35
C VAL A 142 24.07 -22.38 15.55
N ASN A 143 23.37 -21.29 15.22
CA ASN A 143 22.18 -21.35 14.37
C ASN A 143 22.53 -21.85 12.95
N GLU A 144 21.71 -22.75 12.40
CA GLU A 144 21.89 -23.33 11.06
C GLU A 144 21.99 -22.27 9.95
N SER A 145 21.31 -21.13 10.13
CA SER A 145 21.38 -20.00 9.20
C SER A 145 22.75 -19.30 9.18
N ALA A 146 23.61 -19.51 10.17
CA ALA A 146 24.95 -18.94 10.22
C ALA A 146 26.00 -19.83 9.53
N SER A 147 25.70 -21.12 9.33
CA SER A 147 26.53 -22.06 8.56
C SER A 147 26.28 -22.01 7.06
N LEU A 148 25.17 -21.42 6.61
CA LEU A 148 24.93 -21.09 5.20
C LEU A 148 25.72 -19.83 4.84
N ARG A 149 26.97 -20.02 4.42
CA ARG A 149 27.78 -19.03 3.72
C ARG A 149 28.08 -19.51 2.31
#